data_AF-A0A5C6M387-F1
#
_entry.id   AF-A0A5C6M387-F1
#
_cell.length_a   1.000
_cell.length_b   1.000
_cell.length_c   1.000
_cell.angle_alpha   90.00
_cell.angle_beta   90.00
_cell.angle_gamma   90.00
#
_symmetry.space_group_name_H-M   'P 1'
#
loop_
_entity.id
_entity.type
_entity.pdbx_description
1 polymer ?
#
loop_
_entity_poly.entity_id
_entity_poly.type
_entity_poly.pdbx_seq_one_letter_code
_entity_poly.pdbx_strand_id
1 'polypeptide(L)'
;MRSFCTRNISDKNVFRWKGGETTIAALDTIINVAAEQEVAEVVIGMAHRGRLNVLANIMGKTYQQIFSEFEGTAQIDQTMGSGDVKYHMGYGSDVPTPSGKTMHLKLMPNPSHLEAVDPVVLGFARAKADVLYQSDFDKILPVLIHGDASVAGQGVVYEILQMCNLRGYYTGGTIHFVINNQIGFTTDFDDARSADYCTSVAAMVQAPVLHVNGDDAEAVVKCAEIATRYRNEFNSDIFIDMVYYRKHGHNEGDDPKYTQPQLYALIDKHLNPREIYTNYLLHNGTEDAQLLAKDMEKKFWSDLQERLDEVKQHPLPYNYQPPELAWKSLRKAHAHDFIASPETSIPEQVFHQLFQQLMKWPENFQPLKKVEKLIQEKIKLLETEQKVDWATAELLAYSSLLVEGKMVRMSGQDVQRGTFSHRHAILRDEQTNKGYNRLNHFNQDQQKFRIYNSLLSEFAVLGFEYGYSLANPDALVIWEAQFGDFSNGAQTIIDQFLAAGEQKWQRQNGVVMLLPHGYEGQGPEHSSARMERFLQLCAELNLVVTNI
;
A
#
# COMPACT_ATOMS: atom_id res chain seq x y z
N MET A 1 13.28 -0.84 26.02
CA MET A 1 12.75 0.32 25.27
C MET A 1 11.73 1.15 26.05
N ARG A 2 10.64 0.55 26.54
CA ARG A 2 9.47 1.26 27.12
C ARG A 2 9.74 2.08 28.38
N SER A 3 10.40 1.49 29.38
CA SER A 3 10.80 2.17 30.62
C SER A 3 11.84 3.26 30.36
N PHE A 4 12.60 3.12 29.26
CA PHE A 4 13.62 4.07 28.83
C PHE A 4 13.01 5.31 28.16
N CYS A 5 12.08 5.18 27.19
CA CYS A 5 11.38 6.34 26.62
C CYS A 5 10.58 7.12 27.68
N THR A 6 10.10 6.42 28.73
CA THR A 6 9.41 7.06 29.87
C THR A 6 10.37 7.87 30.75
N ARG A 7 11.63 7.43 30.89
CA ARG A 7 12.64 8.14 31.69
C ARG A 7 13.31 9.28 30.94
N ASN A 8 13.44 9.18 29.61
CA ASN A 8 14.29 10.08 28.81
C ASN A 8 13.55 10.92 27.75
N ILE A 9 12.26 10.64 27.48
CA ILE A 9 11.44 11.37 26.49
C ILE A 9 10.09 11.71 27.11
N SER A 10 10.12 12.29 28.32
CA SER A 10 8.93 12.95 28.89
C SER A 10 8.49 14.06 27.94
N ASP A 11 7.19 14.19 27.69
CA ASP A 11 6.53 15.24 26.87
C ASP A 11 6.34 15.02 25.35
N LYS A 12 6.48 13.81 24.79
CA LYS A 12 6.14 13.57 23.38
C LYS A 12 5.11 12.44 23.21
N ASN A 13 4.08 12.66 22.38
CA ASN A 13 3.08 11.65 22.02
C ASN A 13 3.72 10.54 21.20
N VAL A 14 3.71 9.32 21.74
CA VAL A 14 4.39 8.15 21.14
C VAL A 14 3.37 7.07 20.72
N PHE A 15 2.09 7.23 21.06
CA PHE A 15 1.02 6.27 20.78
C PHE A 15 1.40 4.85 21.21
N ARG A 16 1.84 4.76 22.46
CA ARG A 16 2.40 3.56 23.06
C ARG A 16 1.39 2.42 23.03
N TRP A 17 1.99 1.23 22.99
CA TRP A 17 1.33 -0.06 22.96
C TRP A 17 1.64 -0.76 24.28
N LYS A 18 0.72 -0.71 25.25
CA LYS A 18 0.77 -1.54 26.48
C LYS A 18 -0.51 -2.33 26.49
N GLY A 19 -0.38 -3.62 26.75
CA GLY A 19 -1.45 -4.62 26.70
C GLY A 19 -1.44 -5.43 25.41
N GLY A 20 -0.75 -4.98 24.35
CA GLY A 20 -0.73 -5.64 23.04
C GLY A 20 0.67 -6.07 22.60
N GLU A 21 1.58 -6.29 23.55
CA GLU A 21 2.98 -6.64 23.28
C GLU A 21 3.13 -7.88 22.40
N THR A 22 2.19 -8.82 22.48
CA THR A 22 2.18 -10.11 21.78
C THR A 22 2.16 -9.98 20.26
N THR A 23 1.73 -8.85 19.70
CA THR A 23 1.80 -8.64 18.24
C THR A 23 3.23 -8.67 17.70
N ILE A 24 4.25 -8.30 18.50
CA ILE A 24 5.64 -8.43 18.03
C ILE A 24 5.97 -9.90 17.77
N ALA A 25 5.57 -10.80 18.67
CA ALA A 25 5.74 -12.24 18.46
C ALA A 25 4.92 -12.74 17.27
N ALA A 26 3.71 -12.21 17.08
CA ALA A 26 2.87 -12.57 15.92
C ALA A 26 3.51 -12.17 14.59
N LEU A 27 4.00 -10.94 14.46
CA LEU A 27 4.64 -10.44 13.23
C LEU A 27 5.95 -11.16 12.94
N ASP A 28 6.77 -11.41 13.96
CA ASP A 28 8.00 -12.21 13.83
C ASP A 28 7.67 -13.63 13.33
N THR A 29 6.63 -14.25 13.89
CA THR A 29 6.14 -15.57 13.44
C THR A 29 5.66 -15.53 12.00
N ILE A 30 4.86 -14.54 11.61
CA ILE A 30 4.39 -14.37 10.21
C ILE A 30 5.58 -14.30 9.26
N ILE A 31 6.59 -13.47 9.57
CA ILE A 31 7.77 -13.29 8.72
C ILE A 31 8.59 -14.58 8.60
N ASN A 32 8.82 -15.26 9.72
CA ASN A 32 9.64 -16.48 9.74
C ASN A 32 8.93 -17.64 9.02
N VAL A 33 7.62 -17.83 9.26
CA VAL A 33 6.82 -18.85 8.56
C VAL A 33 6.69 -18.51 7.07
N ALA A 34 6.55 -17.25 6.70
CA ALA A 34 6.53 -16.83 5.30
C ALA A 34 7.85 -17.16 4.59
N ALA A 35 9.00 -16.94 5.24
CA ALA A 35 10.30 -17.33 4.69
C ALA A 35 10.41 -18.84 4.45
N GLU A 36 9.92 -19.65 5.40
CA GLU A 36 9.85 -21.12 5.22
C GLU A 36 8.98 -21.51 4.02
N GLN A 37 7.96 -20.72 3.70
CA GLN A 37 7.05 -20.90 2.57
C GLN A 37 7.54 -20.24 1.27
N GLU A 38 8.83 -19.92 1.16
CA GLU A 38 9.46 -19.33 -0.04
C GLU A 38 8.99 -17.92 -0.41
N VAL A 39 8.36 -17.20 0.52
CA VAL A 39 8.11 -15.75 0.41
C VAL A 39 9.45 -15.02 0.50
N ALA A 40 9.68 -14.06 -0.39
CA ALA A 40 10.91 -13.27 -0.45
C ALA A 40 10.76 -11.88 0.17
N GLU A 41 9.54 -11.33 0.19
CA GLU A 41 9.29 -9.96 0.62
C GLU A 41 7.97 -9.82 1.39
N VAL A 42 7.98 -9.04 2.47
CA VAL A 42 6.78 -8.69 3.26
C VAL A 42 6.58 -7.18 3.19
N VAL A 43 5.39 -6.76 2.75
CA VAL A 43 5.01 -5.34 2.67
C VAL A 43 3.94 -5.05 3.71
N ILE A 44 4.21 -4.10 4.59
CA ILE A 44 3.42 -3.80 5.78
C ILE A 44 2.75 -2.43 5.62
N GLY A 45 1.43 -2.41 5.85
CA GLY A 45 0.66 -1.21 6.14
C GLY A 45 0.28 -1.19 7.62
N MET A 46 0.44 -0.06 8.30
CA MET A 46 -0.03 0.05 9.68
C MET A 46 -0.34 1.49 10.09
N ALA A 47 -1.28 1.64 11.02
CA ALA A 47 -1.57 2.91 11.68
C ALA A 47 -0.50 3.31 12.73
N HIS A 48 -0.86 4.24 13.62
CA HIS A 48 0.03 4.82 14.64
C HIS A 48 0.33 3.87 15.81
N ARG A 49 -0.59 2.97 16.17
CA ARG A 49 -0.51 2.18 17.40
C ARG A 49 0.59 1.13 17.31
N GLY A 50 1.54 1.16 18.24
CA GLY A 50 2.64 0.18 18.28
C GLY A 50 3.69 0.33 17.19
N ARG A 51 3.59 1.33 16.31
CA ARG A 51 4.46 1.49 15.15
C ARG A 51 5.94 1.62 15.47
N LEU A 52 6.31 2.36 16.52
CA LEU A 52 7.72 2.43 16.93
C LEU A 52 8.26 1.09 17.41
N ASN A 53 7.41 0.26 18.02
CA ASN A 53 7.83 -1.08 18.44
C ASN A 53 8.00 -1.99 17.24
N VAL A 54 7.14 -1.89 16.22
CA VAL A 54 7.31 -2.61 14.94
C VAL A 54 8.59 -2.14 14.25
N LEU A 55 8.82 -0.83 14.15
CA LEU A 55 10.05 -0.27 13.57
C LEU A 55 11.31 -0.81 14.28
N ALA A 56 11.35 -0.82 15.60
CA ALA A 56 12.53 -1.23 16.34
C ALA A 56 12.74 -2.76 16.38
N ASN A 57 11.67 -3.52 16.61
CA ASN A 57 11.79 -4.95 16.92
C ASN A 57 11.51 -5.87 15.71
N ILE A 58 10.80 -5.38 14.69
CA ILE A 58 10.53 -6.14 13.46
C ILE A 58 11.37 -5.60 12.31
N MET A 59 11.31 -4.29 12.08
CA MET A 59 12.04 -3.66 10.96
C MET A 59 13.53 -3.41 11.28
N GLY A 60 13.96 -3.55 12.53
CA GLY A 60 15.36 -3.35 12.94
C GLY A 60 15.86 -1.91 12.86
N LYS A 61 14.97 -0.92 12.91
CA LYS A 61 15.34 0.50 13.03
C LYS A 61 16.04 0.75 14.36
N THR A 62 17.23 1.33 14.30
CA THR A 62 18.05 1.55 15.50
C THR A 62 17.39 2.53 16.46
N TYR A 63 17.65 2.36 17.76
CA TYR A 63 17.17 3.29 18.78
C TYR A 63 17.75 4.69 18.57
N GLN A 64 19.00 4.79 18.13
CA GLN A 64 19.61 6.07 17.78
C GLN A 64 18.84 6.79 16.66
N GLN A 65 18.47 6.08 15.58
CA GLN A 65 17.65 6.67 14.51
C GLN A 65 16.31 7.16 15.05
N ILE A 66 15.62 6.33 15.83
CA ILE A 66 14.34 6.71 16.45
C ILE A 66 14.53 7.94 17.36
N PHE A 67 15.52 7.95 18.25
CA PHE A 67 15.73 9.06 19.19
C PHE A 67 16.16 10.35 18.51
N SER A 68 17.03 10.28 17.48
CA SER A 68 17.44 11.45 16.71
C SER A 68 16.26 12.14 16.02
N GLU A 69 15.30 11.35 15.51
CA GLU A 69 14.02 11.88 15.02
C GLU A 69 13.23 12.54 16.15
N PHE A 70 13.17 11.94 17.34
CA PHE A 70 12.48 12.52 18.50
C PHE A 70 13.09 13.82 19.01
N GLU A 71 14.41 13.93 19.06
CA GLU A 71 15.15 15.11 19.52
C GLU A 71 15.21 16.24 18.48
N GLY A 72 14.92 15.94 17.20
CA GLY A 72 15.00 16.93 16.11
C GLY A 72 16.44 17.23 15.69
N THR A 73 17.40 16.41 16.12
CA THR A 73 18.83 16.51 15.82
C THR A 73 19.23 15.75 14.57
N ALA A 74 18.33 14.92 14.01
CA ALA A 74 18.53 14.36 12.69
C ALA A 74 18.74 15.50 11.69
N GLN A 75 19.83 15.44 10.92
CA GLN A 75 19.92 16.19 9.66
C GLN A 75 18.82 15.65 8.75
N ILE A 76 17.60 16.16 8.93
CA ILE A 76 16.67 16.26 7.84
C ILE A 76 17.47 17.04 6.79
N ASP A 77 17.63 16.49 5.60
CA ASP A 77 18.10 17.29 4.47
C ASP A 77 17.02 18.35 4.24
N GLN A 78 17.10 19.44 5.01
CA GLN A 78 16.15 20.55 5.08
C GLN A 78 16.16 21.37 3.79
N THR A 79 16.87 20.91 2.76
CA THR A 79 17.00 21.66 1.53
C THR A 79 15.66 21.83 0.85
N MET A 80 14.68 20.91 0.93
CA MET A 80 13.27 21.13 0.50
C MET A 80 12.32 20.05 1.05
N GLY A 81 11.69 20.26 2.21
CA GLY A 81 10.65 19.36 2.73
C GLY A 81 10.08 19.75 4.09
N SER A 82 8.75 19.78 4.24
CA SER A 82 8.08 20.07 5.51
C SER A 82 8.12 18.91 6.51
N GLY A 83 8.44 17.70 6.03
CA GLY A 83 8.49 16.47 6.81
C GLY A 83 7.10 15.97 7.21
N ASP A 84 7.05 14.85 7.93
CA ASP A 84 5.83 14.31 8.54
C ASP A 84 6.09 13.99 10.01
N VAL A 85 5.03 13.75 10.78
CA VAL A 85 5.18 13.25 12.15
C VAL A 85 5.90 11.89 12.14
N LYS A 86 6.71 11.65 13.17
CA LYS A 86 7.79 10.64 13.18
C LYS A 86 7.28 9.21 12.99
N TYR A 87 6.04 8.94 13.38
CA TYR A 87 5.37 7.65 13.22
C TYR A 87 4.68 7.48 11.86
N HIS A 88 4.86 8.38 10.88
CA HIS A 88 4.34 8.19 9.52
C HIS A 88 5.42 7.77 8.51
N MET A 89 6.70 7.85 8.88
CA MET A 89 7.79 7.50 7.98
C MET A 89 7.79 5.99 7.70
N GLY A 90 8.01 5.64 6.43
CA GLY A 90 8.27 4.26 6.02
C GLY A 90 9.68 3.80 6.40
N TYR A 91 9.93 2.50 6.28
CA TYR A 91 11.26 1.92 6.53
C TYR A 91 11.46 0.65 5.69
N GLY A 92 12.70 0.33 5.36
CA GLY A 92 13.05 -0.91 4.68
C GLY A 92 14.27 -1.56 5.32
N SER A 93 14.27 -2.88 5.41
CA SER A 93 15.37 -3.64 5.98
C SER A 93 15.43 -5.05 5.41
N ASP A 94 16.63 -5.61 5.34
CA ASP A 94 16.84 -7.03 5.05
C ASP A 94 17.04 -7.77 6.38
N VAL A 95 16.14 -8.71 6.68
CA VAL A 95 16.13 -9.44 7.95
C VAL A 95 16.53 -10.89 7.71
N PRO A 96 17.59 -11.40 8.35
CA PRO A 96 17.92 -12.82 8.30
C PRO A 96 16.90 -13.61 9.12
N THR A 97 16.41 -14.71 8.55
CA THR A 97 15.46 -15.60 9.21
C THR A 97 16.15 -16.85 9.76
N PRO A 98 15.58 -17.54 10.76
CA PRO A 98 16.14 -18.79 11.28
C PRO A 98 16.33 -19.89 10.23
N SER A 99 15.56 -19.84 9.14
CA SER A 99 15.71 -20.75 7.98
C SER A 99 16.97 -20.50 7.14
N GLY A 100 17.76 -19.46 7.47
CA GLY A 100 18.94 -19.04 6.70
C GLY A 100 18.64 -18.17 5.48
N LYS A 101 17.36 -17.89 5.21
CA LYS A 101 16.92 -16.97 4.15
C LYS A 101 16.89 -15.53 4.64
N THR A 102 17.09 -14.60 3.72
CA THR A 102 16.90 -13.16 3.97
C THR A 102 15.51 -12.75 3.51
N MET A 103 14.74 -12.10 4.39
CA MET A 103 13.46 -11.51 4.06
C MET A 103 13.62 -10.01 3.80
N HIS A 104 13.10 -9.52 2.68
CA HIS A 104 12.97 -8.08 2.45
C HIS A 104 11.72 -7.55 3.16
N LEU A 105 11.89 -6.62 4.09
CA LEU A 105 10.77 -5.98 4.78
C LEU A 105 10.58 -4.55 4.30
N LYS A 106 9.32 -4.19 4.03
CA LYS A 106 8.92 -2.83 3.64
C LYS A 106 7.75 -2.36 4.48
N LEU A 107 7.94 -1.28 5.23
CA LEU A 107 6.87 -0.56 5.89
C LEU A 107 6.54 0.70 5.10
N MET A 108 5.30 0.81 4.60
CA MET A 108 4.88 1.96 3.80
C MET A 108 4.66 3.20 4.68
N PRO A 109 5.00 4.40 4.20
CA PRO A 109 4.58 5.63 4.85
C PRO A 109 3.06 5.82 4.69
N ASN A 110 2.43 6.48 5.66
CA ASN A 110 0.99 6.69 5.67
C ASN A 110 0.62 8.01 6.35
N PRO A 111 -0.50 8.64 5.97
CA PRO A 111 -1.04 9.77 6.70
C PRO A 111 -1.78 9.30 7.98
N SER A 112 -2.25 10.26 8.78
CA SER A 112 -3.14 9.99 9.93
C SER A 112 -4.50 9.42 9.53
N HIS A 113 -4.90 9.53 8.26
CA HIS A 113 -6.19 9.02 7.76
C HIS A 113 -6.11 7.50 7.77
N LEU A 114 -6.75 6.88 8.76
CA LEU A 114 -6.66 5.45 9.01
C LEU A 114 -7.13 4.65 7.80
N GLU A 115 -6.51 3.49 7.57
CA GLU A 115 -6.78 2.57 6.45
C GLU A 115 -6.50 3.13 5.04
N ALA A 116 -6.20 4.43 4.89
CA ALA A 116 -5.89 5.02 3.57
C ALA A 116 -4.59 4.48 2.93
N VAL A 117 -3.71 3.87 3.72
CA VAL A 117 -2.47 3.23 3.25
C VAL A 117 -2.70 1.82 2.70
N ASP A 118 -3.80 1.18 3.06
CA ASP A 118 -4.06 -0.22 2.71
C ASP A 118 -4.04 -0.45 1.20
N PRO A 119 -4.80 0.30 0.37
CA PRO A 119 -4.72 0.13 -1.08
C PRO A 119 -3.32 0.45 -1.63
N VAL A 120 -2.59 1.39 -1.02
CA VAL A 120 -1.22 1.75 -1.42
C VAL A 120 -0.25 0.59 -1.22
N VAL A 121 -0.38 -0.14 -0.10
CA VAL A 121 0.42 -1.34 0.19
C VAL A 121 0.12 -2.45 -0.82
N LEU A 122 -1.15 -2.70 -1.11
CA LEU A 122 -1.55 -3.72 -2.07
C LEU A 122 -1.07 -3.38 -3.49
N GLY A 123 -1.17 -2.10 -3.89
CA GLY A 123 -0.63 -1.61 -5.16
C GLY A 123 0.87 -1.77 -5.28
N PHE A 124 1.61 -1.41 -4.22
CA PHE A 124 3.06 -1.58 -4.17
C PHE A 124 3.47 -3.05 -4.25
N ALA A 125 2.81 -3.91 -3.47
CA ALA A 125 3.06 -5.36 -3.50
C ALA A 125 2.77 -5.96 -4.88
N ARG A 126 1.66 -5.56 -5.51
CA ARG A 126 1.32 -6.00 -6.86
C ARG A 126 2.38 -5.60 -7.89
N ALA A 127 2.83 -4.35 -7.88
CA ALA A 127 3.86 -3.89 -8.80
C ALA A 127 5.20 -4.62 -8.61
N LYS A 128 5.57 -4.87 -7.35
CA LYS A 128 6.76 -5.63 -7.00
C LYS A 128 6.71 -7.07 -7.50
N ALA A 129 5.58 -7.76 -7.33
CA ALA A 129 5.35 -9.07 -7.94
C ALA A 129 5.50 -9.02 -9.46
N ASP A 130 4.87 -8.03 -10.10
CA ASP A 130 4.91 -7.88 -11.56
C ASP A 130 6.33 -7.65 -12.10
N VAL A 131 7.18 -6.88 -11.41
CA VAL A 131 8.51 -6.46 -11.89
C VAL A 131 9.64 -7.39 -11.44
N LEU A 132 9.60 -7.91 -10.20
CA LEU A 132 10.69 -8.72 -9.64
C LEU A 132 10.45 -10.22 -9.72
N TYR A 133 9.19 -10.63 -9.68
CA TYR A 133 8.81 -12.04 -9.48
C TYR A 133 7.95 -12.56 -10.64
N GLN A 134 7.97 -11.90 -11.80
CA GLN A 134 7.23 -12.34 -13.00
C GLN A 134 5.72 -12.52 -12.77
N SER A 135 5.13 -11.71 -11.89
CA SER A 135 3.75 -11.85 -11.40
C SER A 135 3.48 -13.13 -10.59
N ASP A 136 4.50 -13.74 -9.99
CA ASP A 136 4.36 -14.72 -8.91
C ASP A 136 4.02 -13.98 -7.61
N PHE A 137 2.76 -14.10 -7.20
CA PHE A 137 2.22 -13.41 -6.02
C PHE A 137 2.55 -14.13 -4.71
N ASP A 138 3.05 -15.36 -4.76
CA ASP A 138 3.46 -16.11 -3.57
C ASP A 138 4.79 -15.59 -3.03
N LYS A 139 5.58 -14.92 -3.87
CA LYS A 139 6.86 -14.32 -3.49
C LYS A 139 6.74 -13.08 -2.61
N ILE A 140 5.57 -12.48 -2.54
CA ILE A 140 5.33 -11.26 -1.76
C ILE A 140 4.12 -11.43 -0.84
N LEU A 141 4.25 -11.03 0.42
CA LEU A 141 3.20 -11.12 1.41
C LEU A 141 2.79 -9.72 1.90
N PRO A 142 1.62 -9.22 1.50
CA PRO A 142 1.02 -8.04 2.12
C PRO A 142 0.51 -8.37 3.53
N VAL A 143 0.85 -7.50 4.50
CA VAL A 143 0.34 -7.53 5.87
C VAL A 143 -0.24 -6.16 6.20
N LEU A 144 -1.54 -6.11 6.52
CA LEU A 144 -2.23 -4.88 6.90
C LEU A 144 -2.58 -4.93 8.38
N ILE A 145 -2.12 -3.94 9.14
CA ILE A 145 -2.34 -3.84 10.58
C ILE A 145 -3.36 -2.75 10.88
N HIS A 146 -4.53 -3.16 11.37
CA HIS A 146 -5.69 -2.29 11.55
C HIS A 146 -6.03 -2.08 13.03
N GLY A 147 -6.65 -0.94 13.35
CA GLY A 147 -7.36 -0.76 14.63
C GLY A 147 -8.78 -1.30 14.55
N ASP A 148 -9.36 -1.75 15.67
CA ASP A 148 -10.72 -2.32 15.72
C ASP A 148 -11.81 -1.35 15.25
N ALA A 149 -11.73 -0.08 15.67
CA ALA A 149 -12.71 0.91 15.24
C ALA A 149 -12.56 1.30 13.76
N SER A 150 -11.32 1.39 13.26
CA SER A 150 -11.07 1.84 11.90
C SER A 150 -11.32 0.75 10.86
N VAL A 151 -10.98 -0.52 11.16
CA VAL A 151 -11.30 -1.65 10.28
C VAL A 151 -12.81 -1.83 10.06
N ALA A 152 -13.61 -1.52 11.08
CA ALA A 152 -15.07 -1.59 11.00
C ALA A 152 -15.71 -0.33 10.39
N GLY A 153 -15.07 0.83 10.55
CA GLY A 153 -15.67 2.13 10.22
C GLY A 153 -15.23 2.76 8.89
N GLN A 154 -14.06 2.40 8.35
CA GLN A 154 -13.53 3.00 7.12
C GLN A 154 -13.95 2.20 5.89
N GLY A 155 -14.71 2.82 4.98
CA GLY A 155 -15.22 2.17 3.76
C GLY A 155 -14.14 1.64 2.81
N VAL A 156 -12.93 2.21 2.84
CA VAL A 156 -11.80 1.74 2.01
C VAL A 156 -11.41 0.29 2.34
N VAL A 157 -11.63 -0.18 3.57
CA VAL A 157 -11.39 -1.57 3.96
C VAL A 157 -12.34 -2.52 3.23
N TYR A 158 -13.60 -2.13 3.08
CA TYR A 158 -14.55 -2.87 2.27
C TYR A 158 -14.15 -2.88 0.79
N GLU A 159 -13.70 -1.73 0.26
CA GLU A 159 -13.28 -1.62 -1.13
C GLU A 159 -12.09 -2.54 -1.45
N ILE A 160 -11.03 -2.57 -0.62
CA ILE A 160 -9.87 -3.44 -0.86
C ILE A 160 -10.21 -4.93 -0.76
N LEU A 161 -11.14 -5.31 0.13
CA LEU A 161 -11.60 -6.70 0.22
C LEU A 161 -12.31 -7.11 -1.07
N GLN A 162 -13.20 -6.27 -1.60
CA GLN A 162 -13.84 -6.54 -2.88
C GLN A 162 -12.85 -6.62 -4.06
N MET A 163 -11.67 -6.03 -3.92
CA MET A 163 -10.60 -6.08 -4.92
C MET A 163 -9.75 -7.36 -4.84
N CYS A 164 -9.75 -8.09 -3.72
CA CYS A 164 -8.72 -9.10 -3.41
C CYS A 164 -8.58 -10.18 -4.50
N ASN A 165 -9.68 -10.61 -5.12
CA ASN A 165 -9.72 -11.65 -6.16
C ASN A 165 -9.83 -11.10 -7.59
N LEU A 166 -9.88 -9.79 -7.78
CA LEU A 166 -9.97 -9.19 -9.10
C LEU A 166 -8.60 -9.21 -9.80
N ARG A 167 -8.55 -9.72 -11.04
CA ARG A 167 -7.30 -9.92 -11.81
C ARG A 167 -6.35 -8.71 -11.82
N GLY A 168 -6.88 -7.50 -11.89
CA GLY A 168 -6.11 -6.26 -11.94
C GLY A 168 -5.44 -5.87 -10.60
N TYR A 169 -5.93 -6.41 -9.49
CA TYR A 169 -5.58 -6.03 -8.12
C TYR A 169 -5.09 -7.19 -7.25
N TYR A 170 -5.28 -8.43 -7.72
CA TYR A 170 -4.87 -9.65 -7.02
C TYR A 170 -3.40 -9.65 -6.56
N THR A 171 -3.19 -10.00 -5.29
CA THR A 171 -1.88 -10.04 -4.61
C THR A 171 -1.60 -11.39 -3.92
N GLY A 172 -2.37 -12.44 -4.23
CA GLY A 172 -2.18 -13.76 -3.61
C GLY A 172 -2.72 -13.87 -2.18
N GLY A 173 -3.63 -12.99 -1.78
CA GLY A 173 -4.19 -12.91 -0.43
C GLY A 173 -3.37 -12.01 0.51
N THR A 174 -4.04 -11.45 1.51
CA THR A 174 -3.49 -10.50 2.49
C THR A 174 -3.73 -11.01 3.91
N ILE A 175 -2.73 -10.86 4.78
CA ILE A 175 -2.94 -11.08 6.23
C ILE A 175 -3.39 -9.76 6.85
N HIS A 176 -4.63 -9.75 7.33
CA HIS A 176 -5.21 -8.63 8.07
C HIS A 176 -5.03 -8.87 9.56
N PHE A 177 -4.12 -8.14 10.20
CA PHE A 177 -3.84 -8.25 11.63
C PHE A 177 -4.53 -7.10 12.39
N VAL A 178 -5.63 -7.40 13.07
CA VAL A 178 -6.38 -6.40 13.83
C VAL A 178 -5.87 -6.34 15.26
N ILE A 179 -5.35 -5.17 15.64
CA ILE A 179 -5.01 -4.85 17.03
C ILE A 179 -6.25 -4.31 17.74
N ASN A 180 -7.12 -5.23 18.13
CA ASN A 180 -8.40 -4.93 18.78
C ASN A 180 -8.23 -4.63 20.27
N ASN A 181 -8.10 -3.35 20.60
CA ASN A 181 -8.00 -2.89 21.99
C ASN A 181 -9.35 -2.56 22.62
N GLN A 182 -10.44 -2.84 21.90
CA GLN A 182 -11.83 -2.66 22.31
C GLN A 182 -12.29 -1.20 22.44
N ILE A 183 -11.49 -0.21 21.99
CA ILE A 183 -11.82 1.21 22.11
C ILE A 183 -11.21 2.10 21.02
N GLY A 184 -12.08 2.79 20.27
CA GLY A 184 -11.70 3.81 19.30
C GLY A 184 -11.65 5.20 19.92
N PHE A 185 -10.46 5.71 20.26
CA PHE A 185 -10.31 6.97 21.01
C PHE A 185 -11.03 6.90 22.38
N THR A 186 -12.26 7.43 22.46
CA THR A 186 -13.18 7.38 23.61
C THR A 186 -14.49 6.65 23.31
N THR A 187 -14.61 6.05 22.12
CA THR A 187 -15.80 5.32 21.67
C THR A 187 -15.63 3.85 21.98
N ASP A 188 -16.56 3.29 22.75
CA ASP A 188 -16.57 1.87 23.09
C ASP A 188 -16.91 1.00 21.87
N PHE A 189 -16.56 -0.29 21.93
CA PHE A 189 -16.74 -1.20 20.81
C PHE A 189 -18.21 -1.37 20.38
N ASP A 190 -19.17 -1.22 21.30
CA ASP A 190 -20.62 -1.29 21.03
C ASP A 190 -21.13 -0.07 20.24
N ASP A 191 -20.48 1.09 20.41
CA ASP A 191 -20.82 2.32 19.68
C ASP A 191 -20.03 2.45 18.36
N ALA A 192 -18.93 1.72 18.22
CA ALA A 192 -18.04 1.82 17.06
C ALA A 192 -18.57 1.10 15.81
N ARG A 193 -19.52 0.16 15.97
CA ARG A 193 -20.01 -0.71 14.89
C ARG A 193 -21.35 -1.34 15.24
N SER A 194 -22.08 -1.79 14.22
CA SER A 194 -23.35 -2.53 14.38
C SER A 194 -23.20 -4.05 14.41
N ALA A 195 -22.00 -4.57 14.16
CA ALA A 195 -21.71 -6.00 14.14
C ALA A 195 -20.97 -6.43 15.41
N ASP A 196 -21.14 -7.69 15.82
CA ASP A 196 -20.50 -8.22 17.04
C ASP A 196 -18.97 -8.07 17.01
N TYR A 197 -18.35 -8.44 15.87
CA TYR A 197 -16.90 -8.40 15.69
C TYR A 197 -16.46 -7.23 14.81
N CYS A 198 -15.32 -6.62 15.14
CA CYS A 198 -14.72 -5.59 14.28
C CYS A 198 -14.31 -6.15 12.91
N THR A 199 -14.06 -7.46 12.83
CA THR A 199 -13.68 -8.20 11.63
C THR A 199 -14.86 -8.76 10.84
N SER A 200 -16.12 -8.41 11.17
CA SER A 200 -17.30 -8.90 10.42
C SER A 200 -17.28 -8.54 8.93
N VAL A 201 -16.51 -7.52 8.53
CA VAL A 201 -16.28 -7.17 7.12
C VAL A 201 -15.60 -8.30 6.32
N ALA A 202 -14.84 -9.19 6.98
CA ALA A 202 -14.20 -10.36 6.35
C ALA A 202 -15.22 -11.30 5.65
N ALA A 203 -16.45 -11.35 6.17
CA ALA A 203 -17.51 -12.18 5.61
C ALA A 203 -17.89 -11.79 4.17
N MET A 204 -17.63 -10.54 3.75
CA MET A 204 -17.94 -10.07 2.39
C MET A 204 -17.21 -10.87 1.30
N VAL A 205 -16.05 -11.43 1.62
CA VAL A 205 -15.24 -12.25 0.72
C VAL A 205 -14.98 -13.65 1.27
N GLN A 206 -15.73 -14.06 2.30
CA GLN A 206 -15.59 -15.36 2.96
C GLN A 206 -14.17 -15.60 3.52
N ALA A 207 -13.47 -14.53 3.90
CA ALA A 207 -12.16 -14.65 4.53
C ALA A 207 -12.31 -15.22 5.95
N PRO A 208 -11.54 -16.25 6.33
CA PRO A 208 -11.55 -16.77 7.70
C PRO A 208 -11.04 -15.72 8.69
N VAL A 209 -11.56 -15.80 9.91
CA VAL A 209 -11.18 -14.93 11.02
C VAL A 209 -10.74 -15.79 12.21
N LEU A 210 -9.53 -15.54 12.70
CA LEU A 210 -8.99 -16.14 13.91
C LEU A 210 -9.07 -15.11 15.05
N HIS A 211 -10.07 -15.26 15.93
CA HIS A 211 -10.15 -14.46 17.16
C HIS A 211 -9.25 -15.07 18.23
N VAL A 212 -8.35 -14.28 18.81
CA VAL A 212 -7.36 -14.77 19.77
C VAL A 212 -7.15 -13.78 20.90
N ASN A 213 -7.01 -14.31 22.13
CA ASN A 213 -6.73 -13.51 23.31
C ASN A 213 -5.27 -13.04 23.29
N GLY A 214 -5.04 -11.73 23.32
CA GLY A 214 -3.72 -11.12 23.30
C GLY A 214 -2.85 -11.41 24.54
N ASP A 215 -3.44 -11.85 25.65
CA ASP A 215 -2.70 -12.29 26.84
C ASP A 215 -2.14 -13.72 26.72
N ASP A 216 -2.61 -14.51 25.74
CA ASP A 216 -2.12 -15.85 25.45
C ASP A 216 -1.11 -15.82 24.29
N ALA A 217 0.17 -15.69 24.64
CA ALA A 217 1.24 -15.55 23.66
C ALA A 217 1.39 -16.77 22.74
N GLU A 218 1.21 -17.98 23.27
CA GLU A 218 1.33 -19.21 22.48
C GLU A 218 0.18 -19.34 21.48
N ALA A 219 -1.05 -19.03 21.90
CA ALA A 219 -2.21 -19.03 21.01
C ALA A 219 -2.07 -18.00 19.89
N VAL A 220 -1.60 -16.78 20.19
CA VAL A 220 -1.37 -15.74 19.16
C VAL A 220 -0.32 -16.19 18.14
N VAL A 221 0.80 -16.74 18.60
CA VAL A 221 1.84 -17.31 17.72
C VAL A 221 1.24 -18.44 16.86
N LYS A 222 0.39 -19.30 17.44
CA LYS A 222 -0.25 -20.36 16.68
C LYS A 222 -1.22 -19.84 15.62
N CYS A 223 -2.02 -18.81 15.94
CA CYS A 223 -2.89 -18.16 14.96
C CYS A 223 -2.09 -17.50 13.84
N ALA A 224 -0.97 -16.84 14.16
CA ALA A 224 -0.04 -16.28 13.17
C ALA A 224 0.53 -17.33 12.22
N GLU A 225 0.95 -18.48 12.75
CA GLU A 225 1.41 -19.62 11.94
C GLU A 225 0.31 -20.13 11.01
N ILE A 226 -0.89 -20.42 11.56
CA ILE A 226 -2.03 -20.91 10.78
C ILE A 226 -2.41 -19.92 9.69
N ALA A 227 -2.49 -18.63 10.01
CA ALA A 227 -2.87 -17.60 9.05
C ALA A 227 -1.87 -17.50 7.90
N THR A 228 -0.57 -17.55 8.20
CA THR A 228 0.48 -17.48 7.18
C THR A 228 0.45 -18.69 6.26
N ARG A 229 0.31 -19.90 6.82
CA ARG A 229 0.16 -21.13 6.03
C ARG A 229 -1.12 -21.15 5.21
N TYR A 230 -2.24 -20.70 5.77
CA TYR A 230 -3.52 -20.60 5.06
C TYR A 230 -3.43 -19.64 3.88
N ARG A 231 -2.88 -18.43 4.09
CA ARG A 231 -2.69 -17.46 3.01
C ARG A 231 -1.84 -18.07 1.91
N ASN A 232 -0.75 -18.76 2.24
CA ASN A 232 0.15 -19.35 1.25
C ASN A 232 -0.48 -20.53 0.49
N GLU A 233 -1.28 -21.37 1.16
CA GLU A 233 -1.92 -22.53 0.54
C GLU A 233 -3.12 -22.16 -0.34
N PHE A 234 -3.93 -21.19 0.10
CA PHE A 234 -5.22 -20.87 -0.53
C PHE A 234 -5.23 -19.54 -1.29
N ASN A 235 -4.15 -18.76 -1.19
CA ASN A 235 -4.03 -17.44 -1.79
C ASN A 235 -5.22 -16.51 -1.55
N SER A 236 -5.73 -16.52 -0.32
CA SER A 236 -6.92 -15.80 0.10
C SER A 236 -6.63 -14.94 1.33
N ASP A 237 -7.39 -13.86 1.47
CA ASP A 237 -7.30 -12.99 2.63
C ASP A 237 -7.68 -13.75 3.90
N ILE A 238 -7.03 -13.42 5.01
CA ILE A 238 -7.28 -14.00 6.33
C ILE A 238 -7.09 -12.96 7.42
N PHE A 239 -7.97 -12.98 8.41
CA PHE A 239 -7.94 -12.06 9.54
C PHE A 239 -7.43 -12.75 10.81
N ILE A 240 -6.61 -12.03 11.55
CA ILE A 240 -6.31 -12.32 12.96
C ILE A 240 -6.88 -11.16 13.78
N ASP A 241 -7.90 -11.43 14.58
CA ASP A 241 -8.45 -10.49 15.56
C ASP A 241 -7.80 -10.74 16.92
N MET A 242 -6.73 -10.00 17.20
CA MET A 242 -6.03 -10.09 18.48
C MET A 242 -6.73 -9.16 19.48
N VAL A 243 -7.57 -9.74 20.32
CA VAL A 243 -8.33 -9.02 21.36
C VAL A 243 -7.43 -8.75 22.56
N TYR A 244 -7.19 -7.48 22.85
CA TYR A 244 -6.36 -7.03 23.96
C TYR A 244 -6.92 -5.73 24.57
N TYR A 245 -6.13 -5.02 25.37
CA TYR A 245 -6.54 -3.77 26.02
C TYR A 245 -5.52 -2.64 25.85
N ARG A 246 -5.99 -1.39 25.88
CA ARG A 246 -5.13 -0.20 25.88
C ARG A 246 -4.89 0.29 27.31
N LYS A 247 -3.67 0.17 27.82
CA LYS A 247 -3.34 0.55 29.22
C LYS A 247 -3.36 2.05 29.54
N HIS A 248 -3.22 2.90 28.54
CA HIS A 248 -3.21 4.36 28.68
C HIS A 248 -4.33 4.96 27.83
N GLY A 249 -4.55 6.28 27.93
CA GLY A 249 -5.45 7.01 27.04
C GLY A 249 -5.09 6.86 25.56
N HIS A 250 -5.86 7.51 24.67
CA HIS A 250 -5.61 7.37 23.24
C HIS A 250 -4.18 7.78 22.87
N ASN A 251 -3.73 8.87 23.49
CA ASN A 251 -2.34 9.28 23.62
C ASN A 251 -1.95 9.30 25.11
N GLU A 252 -0.66 9.50 25.41
CA GLU A 252 -0.15 9.44 26.78
C GLU A 252 -0.59 10.60 27.70
N GLY A 253 -0.99 11.73 27.12
CA GLY A 253 -1.44 12.90 27.86
C GLY A 253 -2.95 12.89 28.16
N ASP A 254 -3.68 11.93 27.61
CA ASP A 254 -5.13 11.79 27.73
C ASP A 254 -5.50 10.88 28.92
N ASP A 255 -6.48 11.30 29.73
CA ASP A 255 -7.00 10.49 30.83
C ASP A 255 -8.28 9.76 30.39
N PRO A 256 -8.19 8.44 30.13
CA PRO A 256 -9.33 7.68 29.62
C PRO A 256 -10.40 7.42 30.68
N LYS A 257 -10.14 7.72 31.96
CA LYS A 257 -11.13 7.51 33.04
C LYS A 257 -12.31 8.48 32.94
N TYR A 258 -12.18 9.55 32.17
CA TYR A 258 -13.29 10.48 31.90
C TYR A 258 -14.44 9.83 31.14
N THR A 259 -14.16 8.80 30.34
CA THR A 259 -15.14 8.16 29.44
C THR A 259 -15.26 6.66 29.70
N GLN A 260 -14.18 5.96 30.07
CA GLN A 260 -14.18 4.51 30.37
C GLN A 260 -13.71 4.16 31.79
N PRO A 261 -14.29 4.71 32.87
CA PRO A 261 -13.79 4.50 34.23
C PRO A 261 -13.82 3.03 34.68
N GLN A 262 -14.84 2.26 34.30
CA GLN A 262 -14.97 0.86 34.68
C GLN A 262 -13.95 -0.03 33.97
N LEU A 263 -13.81 0.10 32.65
CA LEU A 263 -12.83 -0.64 31.86
C LEU A 263 -11.41 -0.38 32.38
N TYR A 264 -11.05 0.89 32.62
CA TYR A 264 -9.72 1.22 33.12
C TYR A 264 -9.49 0.78 34.57
N ALA A 265 -10.53 0.65 35.39
CA ALA A 265 -10.41 0.05 36.71
C ALA A 265 -10.08 -1.45 36.66
N LEU A 266 -10.53 -2.17 35.62
CA LEU A 266 -10.14 -3.57 35.37
C LEU A 266 -8.71 -3.64 34.86
N ILE A 267 -8.38 -2.83 33.85
CA ILE A 267 -7.03 -2.74 33.27
C ILE A 267 -5.98 -2.36 34.33
N ASP A 268 -6.33 -1.52 35.32
CA ASP A 268 -5.43 -1.13 36.41
C ASP A 268 -5.03 -2.30 37.32
N LYS A 269 -5.89 -3.32 37.45
CA LYS A 269 -5.64 -4.52 38.25
C LYS A 269 -5.06 -5.68 37.44
N HIS A 270 -5.05 -5.56 36.12
CA HIS A 270 -4.62 -6.62 35.22
C HIS A 270 -3.11 -6.58 35.00
N LEU A 271 -2.47 -7.74 35.01
CA LEU A 271 -1.04 -7.89 34.75
C LEU A 271 -0.75 -7.63 33.26
N ASN A 272 0.47 -7.20 32.94
CA ASN A 272 0.84 -7.06 31.53
C ASN A 272 1.06 -8.44 30.87
N PRO A 273 0.82 -8.58 29.56
CA PRO A 273 0.96 -9.87 28.87
C PRO A 273 2.32 -10.55 29.08
N ARG A 274 3.39 -9.74 29.15
CA ARG A 274 4.75 -10.23 29.42
C ARG A 274 4.85 -10.90 30.79
N GLU A 275 4.31 -10.28 31.84
CA GLU A 275 4.29 -10.83 33.20
C GLU A 275 3.40 -12.06 33.30
N ILE A 276 2.24 -12.04 32.63
CA ILE A 276 1.35 -13.21 32.53
C ILE A 276 2.12 -14.38 31.93
N TYR A 277 2.77 -14.19 30.78
CA TYR A 277 3.52 -15.25 30.11
C TYR A 277 4.77 -15.68 30.88
N THR A 278 5.48 -14.75 31.52
CA THR A 278 6.64 -15.07 32.38
C THR A 278 6.20 -15.96 33.54
N ASN A 279 5.09 -15.62 34.22
CA ASN A 279 4.53 -16.44 35.28
C ASN A 279 4.09 -17.81 34.74
N TYR A 280 3.46 -17.87 33.56
CA TYR A 280 3.09 -19.12 32.94
C TYR A 280 4.30 -20.04 32.71
N LEU A 281 5.39 -19.51 32.14
CA LEU A 281 6.64 -20.27 31.93
C LEU A 281 7.28 -20.74 33.23
N LEU A 282 7.26 -19.92 34.28
CA LEU A 282 7.80 -20.29 35.60
C LEU A 282 7.07 -21.48 36.24
N HIS A 283 5.76 -21.63 35.98
CA HIS A 283 4.94 -22.68 36.56
C HIS A 283 4.82 -23.92 35.66
N ASN A 284 4.76 -23.73 34.34
CA ASN A 284 4.41 -24.78 33.38
C ASN A 284 5.51 -25.08 32.35
N GLY A 285 6.53 -24.21 32.23
CA GLY A 285 7.62 -24.38 31.29
C GLY A 285 8.59 -25.48 31.69
N THR A 286 9.36 -25.96 30.71
CA THR A 286 10.53 -26.82 30.95
C THR A 286 11.57 -26.12 31.81
N GLU A 287 12.53 -26.84 32.38
CA GLU A 287 13.59 -26.25 33.21
C GLU A 287 14.33 -25.12 32.48
N ASP A 288 14.65 -25.32 31.19
CA ASP A 288 15.27 -24.29 30.34
C ASP A 288 14.38 -23.05 30.17
N ALA A 289 13.07 -23.24 29.97
CA ALA A 289 12.13 -22.13 29.83
C ALA A 289 11.96 -21.36 31.14
N GLN A 290 11.99 -22.04 32.28
CA GLN A 290 11.96 -21.41 33.60
C GLN A 290 13.22 -20.61 33.88
N LEU A 291 14.40 -21.13 33.51
CA LEU A 291 15.67 -20.40 33.61
C LEU A 291 15.63 -19.15 32.73
N LEU A 292 15.20 -19.30 31.48
CA LEU A 292 15.06 -18.18 30.56
C LEU A 292 14.10 -17.13 31.11
N ALA A 293 12.94 -17.51 31.65
CA ALA A 293 11.99 -16.60 32.26
C ALA A 293 12.56 -15.80 33.45
N LYS A 294 13.37 -16.44 34.31
CA LYS A 294 14.05 -15.78 35.44
C LYS A 294 15.11 -14.78 34.98
N ASP A 295 15.86 -15.13 33.95
CA ASP A 295 16.97 -14.32 33.45
C ASP A 295 16.52 -13.27 32.43
N MET A 296 15.32 -13.39 31.86
CA MET A 296 14.83 -12.55 30.77
C MET A 296 14.81 -11.07 31.13
N GLU A 297 14.44 -10.72 32.36
CA GLU A 297 14.43 -9.32 32.79
C GLU A 297 15.86 -8.77 32.89
N LYS A 298 16.77 -9.52 33.52
CA LYS A 298 18.17 -9.14 33.66
C LYS A 298 18.85 -9.01 32.29
N LYS A 299 18.62 -9.98 31.40
CA LYS A 299 19.13 -9.99 30.04
C LYS A 299 18.57 -8.83 29.22
N PHE A 300 17.26 -8.59 29.26
CA PHE A 300 16.64 -7.47 28.56
C PHE A 300 17.22 -6.11 28.99
N TRP A 301 17.43 -5.91 30.31
CA TRP A 301 18.06 -4.68 30.80
C TRP A 301 19.53 -4.58 30.40
N SER A 302 20.26 -5.70 30.41
CA SER A 302 21.63 -5.77 29.91
C SER A 302 21.71 -5.44 28.42
N ASP A 303 20.93 -6.10 27.59
CA ASP A 303 20.88 -5.89 26.13
C ASP A 303 20.45 -4.45 25.79
N LEU A 304 19.50 -3.89 26.55
CA LEU A 304 19.07 -2.51 26.38
C LEU A 304 20.19 -1.53 26.76
N GLN A 305 20.90 -1.80 27.86
CA GLN A 305 22.02 -0.97 28.33
C GLN A 305 23.20 -1.05 27.35
N GLU A 306 23.56 -2.24 26.89
CA GLU A 306 24.59 -2.47 25.86
C GLU A 306 24.25 -1.72 24.57
N ARG A 307 23.00 -1.83 24.09
CA ARG A 307 22.52 -1.08 22.93
C ARG A 307 22.53 0.44 23.13
N LEU A 308 22.51 0.93 24.36
CA LEU A 308 22.59 2.37 24.67
C LEU A 308 24.02 2.86 24.81
N ASP A 309 24.89 2.03 25.39
CA ASP A 309 26.32 2.33 25.57
C ASP A 309 27.09 2.21 24.24
N GLU A 310 26.60 1.39 23.31
CA GLU A 310 27.01 1.44 21.90
C GLU A 310 26.51 2.73 21.22
N VAL A 311 27.37 3.75 21.21
CA VAL A 311 27.25 4.98 20.38
C VAL A 311 27.18 4.68 18.87
N LYS A 312 27.27 3.40 18.46
CA LYS A 312 27.27 2.94 17.07
C LYS A 312 26.38 1.70 16.90
N GLN A 313 25.07 1.84 17.10
CA GLN A 313 24.16 0.85 16.54
C GLN A 313 24.29 0.90 15.01
N HIS A 314 24.72 -0.21 14.41
CA HIS A 314 24.73 -0.34 12.97
C HIS A 314 23.31 -0.67 12.51
N PRO A 315 22.70 0.14 11.62
CA PRO A 315 21.41 -0.20 11.05
C PRO A 315 21.54 -1.53 10.29
N LEU A 316 20.45 -2.30 10.24
CA LEU A 316 20.40 -3.49 9.38
C LEU A 316 20.78 -3.10 7.96
N PRO A 317 21.55 -3.95 7.26
CA PRO A 317 21.82 -3.71 5.86
C PRO A 317 20.48 -3.64 5.11
N TYR A 318 20.42 -2.75 4.13
CA TYR A 318 19.31 -2.70 3.20
C TYR A 318 19.89 -2.65 1.79
N ASN A 319 19.74 -3.75 1.06
CA ASN A 319 20.17 -3.81 -0.32
C ASN A 319 19.04 -3.30 -1.20
N TYR A 320 19.30 -2.19 -1.89
CA TYR A 320 18.34 -1.65 -2.85
C TYR A 320 18.07 -2.68 -3.94
N GLN A 321 16.80 -3.02 -4.11
CA GLN A 321 16.36 -3.90 -5.19
C GLN A 321 16.34 -3.12 -6.52
N PRO A 322 16.37 -3.78 -7.68
CA PRO A 322 16.48 -3.11 -8.99
C PRO A 322 15.54 -1.92 -9.22
N PRO A 323 14.24 -1.96 -8.86
CA PRO A 323 13.34 -0.81 -9.03
C PRO A 323 13.71 0.39 -8.16
N GLU A 324 14.30 0.16 -6.98
CA GLU A 324 14.78 1.25 -6.12
C GLU A 324 16.09 1.85 -6.64
N LEU A 325 16.94 1.02 -7.26
CA LEU A 325 18.12 1.50 -7.96
C LEU A 325 17.72 2.35 -9.18
N ALA A 326 16.66 1.96 -9.90
CA ALA A 326 16.08 2.78 -10.96
C ALA A 326 15.63 4.14 -10.41
N TRP A 327 14.91 4.18 -9.28
CA TRP A 327 14.55 5.45 -8.62
C TRP A 327 15.77 6.28 -8.24
N LYS A 328 16.83 5.65 -7.71
CA LYS A 328 18.08 6.34 -7.36
C LYS A 328 18.86 6.89 -8.56
N SER A 329 18.65 6.31 -9.73
CA SER A 329 19.27 6.80 -10.97
C SER A 329 18.61 8.07 -11.48
N LEU A 330 17.37 8.33 -11.05
CA LEU A 330 16.68 9.59 -11.33
C LEU A 330 17.20 10.70 -10.42
N ARG A 331 17.08 11.93 -10.92
CA ARG A 331 17.34 13.14 -10.13
C ARG A 331 16.03 13.79 -9.72
N LYS A 332 16.09 14.58 -8.65
CA LYS A 332 15.00 15.50 -8.30
C LYS A 332 14.78 16.51 -9.43
N ALA A 333 13.52 16.90 -9.60
CA ALA A 333 13.17 17.95 -10.55
C ALA A 333 13.61 19.32 -10.02
N HIS A 334 13.92 20.22 -10.94
CA HIS A 334 14.23 21.62 -10.70
C HIS A 334 13.27 22.50 -11.50
N ALA A 335 13.09 23.76 -11.09
CA ALA A 335 12.17 24.68 -11.76
C ALA A 335 12.44 24.82 -13.27
N HIS A 336 13.69 24.66 -13.72
CA HIS A 336 14.06 24.70 -15.13
C HIS A 336 13.45 23.55 -15.95
N ASP A 337 13.22 22.39 -15.35
CA ASP A 337 12.67 21.21 -16.02
C ASP A 337 11.23 21.41 -16.51
N PHE A 338 10.54 22.41 -15.95
CA PHE A 338 9.15 22.73 -16.28
C PHE A 338 9.04 23.89 -17.29
N ILE A 339 10.17 24.42 -17.78
CA ILE A 339 10.18 25.51 -18.78
C ILE A 339 9.93 24.98 -20.19
N ALA A 340 10.39 23.77 -20.50
CA ALA A 340 10.24 23.13 -21.80
C ALA A 340 9.89 21.66 -21.63
N SER A 341 9.05 21.14 -22.52
CA SER A 341 8.74 19.71 -22.56
C SER A 341 9.99 18.89 -22.92
N PRO A 342 10.13 17.67 -22.37
CA PRO A 342 11.18 16.75 -22.79
C PRO A 342 11.00 16.34 -24.26
N GLU A 343 12.07 15.85 -24.89
CA GLU A 343 12.01 15.26 -26.22
C GLU A 343 11.24 13.92 -26.16
N THR A 344 10.02 13.93 -26.69
CA THR A 344 9.10 12.78 -26.72
C THR A 344 8.75 12.34 -28.14
N SER A 345 9.50 12.83 -29.13
CA SER A 345 9.29 12.47 -30.53
C SER A 345 9.66 11.01 -30.78
N ILE A 346 8.95 10.37 -31.70
CA ILE A 346 9.29 9.04 -32.21
C ILE A 346 9.60 9.12 -33.71
N PRO A 347 10.47 8.26 -34.25
CA PRO A 347 10.70 8.22 -35.69
C PRO A 347 9.42 7.94 -36.46
N GLU A 348 9.20 8.63 -37.59
CA GLU A 348 8.01 8.48 -38.44
C GLU A 348 7.80 7.02 -38.90
N GLN A 349 8.89 6.30 -39.17
CA GLN A 349 8.83 4.88 -39.51
C GLN A 349 8.24 4.03 -38.36
N VAL A 350 8.62 4.31 -37.11
CA VAL A 350 8.10 3.62 -35.93
C VAL A 350 6.62 3.96 -35.74
N PHE A 351 6.23 5.22 -35.92
CA PHE A 351 4.83 5.64 -35.90
C PHE A 351 3.96 4.83 -36.87
N HIS A 352 4.36 4.74 -38.14
CA HIS A 352 3.59 4.00 -39.14
C HIS A 352 3.54 2.50 -38.86
N GLN A 353 4.63 1.90 -38.37
CA GLN A 353 4.67 0.49 -37.97
C GLN A 353 3.68 0.20 -36.83
N LEU A 354 3.74 0.99 -35.76
CA LEU A 354 2.84 0.85 -34.61
C LEU A 354 1.38 1.07 -35.01
N PHE A 355 1.10 2.10 -35.80
CA PHE A 355 -0.25 2.38 -36.31
C PHE A 355 -0.82 1.19 -37.10
N GLN A 356 -0.07 0.67 -38.07
CA GLN A 356 -0.53 -0.47 -38.88
C GLN A 356 -0.80 -1.72 -38.04
N GLN A 357 0.00 -1.98 -37.01
CA GLN A 357 -0.19 -3.14 -36.13
C GLN A 357 -1.35 -2.93 -35.15
N LEU A 358 -1.56 -1.71 -34.67
CA LEU A 358 -2.66 -1.34 -33.76
C LEU A 358 -4.05 -1.46 -34.42
N MET A 359 -4.12 -1.30 -35.75
CA MET A 359 -5.34 -1.41 -36.55
C MET A 359 -5.62 -2.84 -37.05
N LYS A 360 -4.79 -3.82 -36.67
CA LYS A 360 -4.96 -5.23 -37.03
C LYS A 360 -5.39 -6.08 -35.85
N TRP A 361 -6.05 -7.19 -36.16
CA TRP A 361 -6.37 -8.28 -35.24
C TRP A 361 -6.08 -9.63 -35.92
N PRO A 362 -6.00 -10.74 -35.16
CA PRO A 362 -5.73 -12.06 -35.71
C PRO A 362 -6.83 -12.53 -36.67
N GLU A 363 -6.49 -13.33 -37.69
CA GLU A 363 -7.45 -13.82 -38.70
C GLU A 363 -8.61 -14.62 -38.09
N ASN A 364 -8.37 -15.29 -36.95
CA ASN A 364 -9.36 -16.07 -36.22
C ASN A 364 -10.17 -15.26 -35.19
N PHE A 365 -10.06 -13.94 -35.18
CA PHE A 365 -10.80 -13.04 -34.30
C PHE A 365 -11.93 -12.33 -35.07
N GLN A 366 -13.16 -12.45 -34.59
CA GLN A 366 -14.33 -11.81 -35.21
C GLN A 366 -14.82 -10.64 -34.34
N PRO A 367 -14.42 -9.39 -34.61
CA PRO A 367 -14.99 -8.24 -33.91
C PRO A 367 -16.45 -8.00 -34.32
N LEU A 368 -17.20 -7.32 -33.47
CA LEU A 368 -18.48 -6.72 -33.85
C LEU A 368 -18.29 -5.79 -35.05
N LYS A 369 -19.17 -5.87 -36.06
CA LYS A 369 -19.10 -5.05 -37.29
C LYS A 369 -18.94 -3.54 -37.05
N LYS A 370 -19.54 -3.01 -35.97
CA LYS A 370 -19.40 -1.59 -35.60
C LYS A 370 -17.97 -1.23 -35.20
N VAL A 371 -17.26 -2.14 -34.52
CA VAL A 371 -15.86 -1.98 -34.12
C VAL A 371 -14.96 -2.05 -35.35
N GLU A 372 -15.18 -3.02 -36.24
CA GLU A 372 -14.45 -3.13 -37.50
C GLU A 372 -14.55 -1.82 -38.31
N LYS A 373 -15.78 -1.31 -38.49
CA LYS A 373 -16.02 -0.03 -39.17
C LYS A 373 -15.28 1.14 -38.51
N LEU A 374 -15.31 1.23 -37.18
CA LEU A 374 -14.61 2.27 -36.42
C LEU A 374 -13.10 2.23 -36.65
N ILE A 375 -12.49 1.04 -36.70
CA ILE A 375 -11.06 0.90 -37.00
C ILE A 375 -10.74 1.29 -38.45
N GLN A 376 -11.58 0.90 -39.41
CA GLN A 376 -11.42 1.30 -40.81
C GLN A 376 -11.53 2.81 -41.01
N GLU A 377 -12.42 3.48 -40.27
CA GLU A 377 -12.53 4.94 -40.26
C GLU A 377 -11.24 5.62 -39.76
N LYS A 378 -10.59 5.06 -38.73
CA LYS A 378 -9.29 5.55 -38.24
C LYS A 378 -8.16 5.37 -39.27
N ILE A 379 -8.12 4.24 -39.98
CA ILE A 379 -7.16 4.02 -41.08
C ILE A 379 -7.37 5.08 -42.17
N LYS A 380 -8.62 5.23 -42.62
CA LYS A 380 -8.97 6.19 -43.66
C LYS A 380 -8.60 7.63 -43.27
N LEU A 381 -8.85 8.03 -42.02
CA LEU A 381 -8.51 9.37 -41.53
C LEU A 381 -7.01 9.68 -41.69
N LEU A 382 -6.15 8.72 -41.35
CA LEU A 382 -4.70 8.90 -41.53
C LEU A 382 -4.34 8.96 -43.02
N GLU A 383 -4.87 8.05 -43.83
CA GLU A 383 -4.55 7.98 -45.27
C GLU A 383 -5.02 9.22 -46.04
N THR A 384 -6.23 9.73 -45.77
CA THR A 384 -6.83 10.81 -46.55
C THR A 384 -6.53 12.20 -46.00
N GLU A 385 -6.44 12.35 -44.67
CA GLU A 385 -6.27 13.65 -44.03
C GLU A 385 -4.93 13.83 -43.33
N GLN A 386 -4.10 12.78 -43.21
CA GLN A 386 -2.85 12.81 -42.44
C GLN A 386 -3.08 13.24 -40.98
N LYS A 387 -4.20 12.78 -40.40
CA LYS A 387 -4.60 13.08 -39.02
C LYS A 387 -4.82 11.79 -38.24
N VAL A 388 -4.66 11.89 -36.92
CA VAL A 388 -5.08 10.87 -35.96
C VAL A 388 -6.04 11.49 -34.96
N ASP A 389 -7.01 10.72 -34.49
CA ASP A 389 -7.88 11.13 -33.40
C ASP A 389 -7.19 10.95 -32.03
N TRP A 390 -7.80 11.50 -30.98
CA TRP A 390 -7.24 11.47 -29.62
C TRP A 390 -6.93 10.05 -29.14
N ALA A 391 -7.88 9.13 -29.31
CA ALA A 391 -7.72 7.74 -28.88
C ALA A 391 -6.59 7.02 -29.63
N THR A 392 -6.40 7.31 -30.92
CA THR A 392 -5.30 6.70 -31.68
C THR A 392 -3.96 7.28 -31.26
N ALA A 393 -3.88 8.60 -31.06
CA ALA A 393 -2.67 9.23 -30.52
C ALA A 393 -2.30 8.70 -29.13
N GLU A 394 -3.29 8.54 -28.25
CA GLU A 394 -3.15 7.95 -26.92
C GLU A 394 -2.57 6.53 -27.00
N LEU A 395 -3.20 5.64 -27.77
CA LEU A 395 -2.73 4.25 -27.89
C LEU A 395 -1.36 4.17 -28.56
N LEU A 396 -1.02 5.05 -29.49
CA LEU A 396 0.31 5.12 -30.09
C LEU A 396 1.38 5.55 -29.08
N ALA A 397 1.08 6.53 -28.22
CA ALA A 397 1.98 6.92 -27.14
C ALA A 397 2.23 5.77 -26.15
N TYR A 398 1.20 5.00 -25.81
CA TYR A 398 1.40 3.80 -25.01
C TYR A 398 2.21 2.74 -25.76
N SER A 399 1.92 2.55 -27.05
CA SER A 399 2.61 1.58 -27.90
C SER A 399 4.10 1.89 -28.03
N SER A 400 4.50 3.15 -28.15
CA SER A 400 5.91 3.55 -28.23
C SER A 400 6.66 3.23 -26.93
N LEU A 401 6.05 3.52 -25.77
CA LEU A 401 6.63 3.17 -24.48
C LEU A 401 6.82 1.65 -24.33
N LEU A 402 5.83 0.86 -24.76
CA LEU A 402 5.88 -0.60 -24.65
C LEU A 402 7.02 -1.21 -25.48
N VAL A 403 7.24 -0.71 -26.70
CA VAL A 403 8.35 -1.20 -27.56
C VAL A 403 9.72 -0.65 -27.13
N GLU A 404 9.76 0.44 -26.37
CA GLU A 404 10.97 0.92 -25.67
C GLU A 404 11.31 0.13 -24.40
N GLY A 405 10.51 -0.86 -24.03
CA GLY A 405 10.73 -1.66 -22.83
C GLY A 405 10.16 -1.03 -21.55
N LYS A 406 9.29 -0.02 -21.65
CA LYS A 406 8.60 0.60 -20.50
C LYS A 406 7.22 0.01 -20.29
N MET A 407 6.83 -0.18 -19.04
CA MET A 407 5.51 -0.73 -18.72
C MET A 407 4.45 0.36 -18.79
N VAL A 408 3.26 0.00 -19.29
CA VAL A 408 2.09 0.88 -19.21
C VAL A 408 0.95 0.14 -18.52
N ARG A 409 0.46 0.70 -17.41
CA ARG A 409 -0.68 0.21 -16.65
C ARG A 409 -1.78 1.26 -16.64
N MET A 410 -3.01 0.83 -16.93
CA MET A 410 -4.20 1.68 -16.87
C MET A 410 -5.32 0.98 -16.10
N SER A 411 -5.91 1.69 -15.16
CA SER A 411 -7.02 1.22 -14.34
C SER A 411 -8.08 2.29 -14.21
N GLY A 412 -9.34 1.88 -14.23
CA GLY A 412 -10.49 2.76 -14.04
C GLY A 412 -11.76 2.08 -14.54
N GLN A 413 -12.90 2.74 -14.35
CA GLN A 413 -14.18 2.18 -14.73
C GLN A 413 -14.30 2.19 -16.26
N ASP A 414 -14.56 1.02 -16.86
CA ASP A 414 -14.75 0.83 -18.31
C ASP A 414 -13.60 1.24 -19.24
N VAL A 415 -12.40 1.49 -18.71
CA VAL A 415 -11.22 2.02 -19.45
C VAL A 415 -10.83 1.17 -20.67
N GLN A 416 -11.09 -0.14 -20.66
CA GLN A 416 -10.77 -1.04 -21.78
C GLN A 416 -11.48 -0.62 -23.07
N ARG A 417 -12.74 -0.20 -22.97
CA ARG A 417 -13.53 0.38 -24.07
C ARG A 417 -13.34 1.90 -24.12
N GLY A 418 -13.22 2.51 -22.94
CA GLY A 418 -13.39 3.93 -22.68
C GLY A 418 -14.87 4.25 -22.44
N THR A 419 -15.14 5.11 -21.46
CA THR A 419 -16.49 5.61 -21.13
C THR A 419 -17.22 6.09 -22.39
N PHE A 420 -16.55 6.93 -23.17
CA PHE A 420 -17.07 7.51 -24.42
C PHE A 420 -16.92 6.60 -25.65
N SER A 421 -16.67 5.30 -25.45
CA SER A 421 -16.47 4.31 -26.51
C SER A 421 -15.43 4.71 -27.57
N HIS A 422 -14.36 5.38 -27.15
CA HIS A 422 -13.34 5.94 -28.04
C HIS A 422 -12.07 5.08 -28.13
N ARG A 423 -11.69 4.43 -27.02
CA ARG A 423 -10.39 3.78 -26.85
C ARG A 423 -10.33 2.42 -27.51
N HIS A 424 -11.26 1.52 -27.14
CA HIS A 424 -11.30 0.14 -27.63
C HIS A 424 -9.92 -0.55 -27.59
N ALA A 425 -9.17 -0.43 -26.48
CA ALA A 425 -7.87 -1.07 -26.34
C ALA A 425 -8.01 -2.60 -26.26
N ILE A 426 -9.10 -3.07 -25.63
CA ILE A 426 -9.50 -4.46 -25.64
C ILE A 426 -10.70 -4.62 -26.57
N LEU A 427 -10.53 -5.42 -27.63
CA LEU A 427 -11.63 -5.84 -28.49
C LEU A 427 -12.27 -7.12 -27.92
N ARG A 428 -13.56 -7.31 -28.16
CA ARG A 428 -14.28 -8.54 -27.78
C ARG A 428 -14.68 -9.28 -29.04
N ASP A 429 -14.36 -10.56 -29.08
CA ASP A 429 -14.84 -11.47 -30.12
C ASP A 429 -16.36 -11.65 -29.97
N GLU A 430 -17.10 -11.45 -31.06
CA GLU A 430 -18.57 -11.45 -31.06
C GLU A 430 -19.16 -12.82 -30.71
N GLN A 431 -18.47 -13.92 -31.03
CA GLN A 431 -18.97 -15.27 -30.78
C GLN A 431 -18.56 -15.81 -29.40
N THR A 432 -17.35 -15.48 -28.95
CA THR A 432 -16.73 -16.11 -27.77
C THR A 432 -16.58 -15.19 -26.56
N ASN A 433 -16.82 -13.88 -26.71
CA ASN A 433 -16.53 -12.84 -25.72
C ASN A 433 -15.05 -12.73 -25.30
N LYS A 434 -14.15 -13.47 -25.96
CA LYS A 434 -12.72 -13.44 -25.67
C LYS A 434 -12.16 -12.05 -25.95
N GLY A 435 -11.41 -11.52 -24.98
CA GLY A 435 -10.73 -10.24 -25.12
C GLY A 435 -9.46 -10.35 -25.95
N TYR A 436 -9.27 -9.45 -26.90
CA TYR A 436 -8.02 -9.24 -27.64
C TYR A 436 -7.42 -7.88 -27.27
N ASN A 437 -6.23 -7.88 -26.66
CA ASN A 437 -5.51 -6.66 -26.33
C ASN A 437 -4.71 -6.19 -27.55
N ARG A 438 -5.04 -5.01 -28.08
CA ARG A 438 -4.43 -4.47 -29.30
C ARG A 438 -3.01 -3.93 -29.12
N LEU A 439 -2.45 -3.96 -27.91
CA LEU A 439 -1.15 -3.37 -27.60
C LEU A 439 -0.11 -4.40 -27.16
N ASN A 440 -0.42 -5.70 -27.23
CA ASN A 440 0.45 -6.78 -26.71
C ASN A 440 1.05 -7.66 -27.83
N HIS A 441 1.28 -7.10 -29.03
CA HIS A 441 1.67 -7.88 -30.21
C HIS A 441 2.58 -7.15 -31.21
N PHE A 442 3.27 -6.08 -30.80
CA PHE A 442 4.14 -5.30 -31.67
C PHE A 442 5.49 -5.97 -31.97
N ASN A 443 6.16 -6.48 -30.94
CA ASN A 443 7.41 -7.26 -31.08
C ASN A 443 7.56 -8.26 -29.91
N GLN A 444 8.63 -9.06 -29.89
CA GLN A 444 8.84 -10.09 -28.85
C GLN A 444 9.34 -9.52 -27.51
N ASP A 445 10.08 -8.41 -27.56
CA ASP A 445 10.77 -7.84 -26.39
C ASP A 445 9.96 -6.74 -25.69
N GLN A 446 8.78 -6.38 -26.21
CA GLN A 446 7.95 -5.32 -25.64
C GLN A 446 7.49 -5.66 -24.23
N GLN A 447 7.23 -4.62 -23.44
CA GLN A 447 6.52 -4.78 -22.19
C GLN A 447 5.02 -5.03 -22.40
N LYS A 448 4.37 -5.47 -21.33
CA LYS A 448 2.93 -5.76 -21.32
C LYS A 448 2.13 -4.49 -21.08
N PHE A 449 1.16 -4.20 -21.94
CA PHE A 449 0.08 -3.26 -21.67
C PHE A 449 -0.93 -3.91 -20.70
N ARG A 450 -1.02 -3.33 -19.50
CA ARG A 450 -1.88 -3.83 -18.41
C ARG A 450 -3.07 -2.91 -18.24
N ILE A 451 -4.19 -3.22 -18.90
CA ILE A 451 -5.42 -2.43 -18.79
C ILE A 451 -6.56 -3.21 -18.12
N TYR A 452 -7.12 -2.63 -17.07
CA TYR A 452 -8.15 -3.28 -16.25
C TYR A 452 -9.35 -2.36 -16.07
N ASN A 453 -10.55 -2.88 -16.36
CA ASN A 453 -11.76 -2.28 -15.84
C ASN A 453 -11.77 -2.49 -14.32
N SER A 454 -11.75 -1.40 -13.57
CA SER A 454 -11.83 -1.44 -12.12
C SER A 454 -13.24 -1.85 -11.66
N LEU A 455 -13.36 -2.26 -10.40
CA LEU A 455 -14.64 -2.18 -9.71
C LEU A 455 -15.08 -0.70 -9.57
N LEU A 456 -16.33 -0.47 -9.19
CA LEU A 456 -16.87 0.86 -8.93
C LEU A 456 -16.36 1.40 -7.58
N SER A 457 -15.08 1.77 -7.56
CA SER A 457 -14.38 2.39 -6.45
C SER A 457 -13.37 3.40 -6.99
N GLU A 458 -13.34 4.60 -6.41
CA GLU A 458 -12.35 5.62 -6.71
C GLU A 458 -11.24 5.63 -5.65
N PHE A 459 -11.59 5.54 -4.36
CA PHE A 459 -10.63 5.66 -3.26
C PHE A 459 -9.61 4.51 -3.29
N ALA A 460 -10.05 3.26 -3.14
CA ALA A 460 -9.11 2.14 -3.13
C ALA A 460 -8.39 1.97 -4.46
N VAL A 461 -9.05 2.21 -5.60
CA VAL A 461 -8.41 2.09 -6.92
C VAL A 461 -7.32 3.13 -7.12
N LEU A 462 -7.56 4.41 -6.83
CA LEU A 462 -6.51 5.43 -6.97
C LEU A 462 -5.37 5.20 -5.96
N GLY A 463 -5.69 4.78 -4.73
CA GLY A 463 -4.68 4.39 -3.74
C GLY A 463 -3.81 3.24 -4.24
N PHE A 464 -4.41 2.24 -4.89
CA PHE A 464 -3.71 1.11 -5.49
C PHE A 464 -2.80 1.55 -6.63
N GLU A 465 -3.28 2.39 -7.54
CA GLU A 465 -2.46 2.89 -8.66
C GLU A 465 -1.32 3.79 -8.17
N TYR A 466 -1.54 4.61 -7.13
CA TYR A 466 -0.46 5.35 -6.47
C TYR A 466 0.61 4.40 -5.92
N GLY A 467 0.20 3.37 -5.19
CA GLY A 467 1.11 2.33 -4.68
C GLY A 467 1.87 1.59 -5.78
N TYR A 468 1.18 1.26 -6.88
CA TYR A 468 1.80 0.60 -8.03
C TYR A 468 2.89 1.48 -8.66
N SER A 469 2.62 2.78 -8.83
CA SER A 469 3.59 3.74 -9.36
C SER A 469 4.82 3.93 -8.46
N LEU A 470 4.67 3.83 -7.14
CA LEU A 470 5.81 3.94 -6.22
C LEU A 470 6.85 2.84 -6.42
N ALA A 471 6.44 1.65 -6.85
CA ALA A 471 7.35 0.51 -6.94
C ALA A 471 8.27 0.55 -8.15
N ASN A 472 7.89 1.21 -9.25
CA ASN A 472 8.64 1.21 -10.50
C ASN A 472 8.59 2.58 -11.19
N PRO A 473 9.72 3.33 -11.27
CA PRO A 473 9.75 4.62 -11.94
C PRO A 473 9.60 4.53 -13.47
N ASP A 474 9.91 3.38 -14.06
CA ASP A 474 9.85 3.17 -15.52
C ASP A 474 8.45 2.77 -16.00
N ALA A 475 7.48 2.66 -15.09
CA ALA A 475 6.10 2.36 -15.41
C ALA A 475 5.27 3.64 -15.55
N LEU A 476 4.61 3.80 -16.70
CA LEU A 476 3.51 4.74 -16.84
C LEU A 476 2.25 4.12 -16.21
N VAL A 477 1.82 4.66 -15.08
CA VAL A 477 0.63 4.20 -14.36
C VAL A 477 -0.46 5.26 -14.49
N ILE A 478 -1.64 4.83 -14.95
CA ILE A 478 -2.74 5.73 -15.31
C ILE A 478 -3.99 5.30 -14.55
N TRP A 479 -4.59 6.24 -13.84
CA TRP A 479 -5.92 6.11 -13.30
C TRP A 479 -6.88 7.01 -14.08
N GLU A 480 -7.98 6.46 -14.60
CA GLU A 480 -9.00 7.23 -15.32
C GLU A 480 -10.32 7.20 -14.56
N ALA A 481 -10.81 8.39 -14.19
CA ALA A 481 -12.16 8.56 -13.67
C ALA A 481 -13.17 8.43 -14.82
N GLN A 482 -14.36 7.89 -14.54
CA GLN A 482 -15.40 7.78 -15.58
C GLN A 482 -15.80 9.17 -16.12
N PHE A 483 -15.97 10.13 -15.20
CA PHE A 483 -16.00 11.56 -15.40
C PHE A 483 -15.11 12.21 -14.34
N GLY A 484 -14.47 13.35 -14.64
CA GLY A 484 -13.55 14.00 -13.72
C GLY A 484 -14.20 14.40 -12.39
N ASP A 485 -15.51 14.68 -12.41
CA ASP A 485 -16.33 15.04 -11.27
C ASP A 485 -16.24 14.02 -10.11
N PHE A 486 -16.07 12.72 -10.43
CA PHE A 486 -16.05 11.62 -9.45
C PHE A 486 -14.69 11.44 -8.74
N SER A 487 -13.65 12.16 -9.17
CA SER A 487 -12.33 12.11 -8.51
C SER A 487 -12.37 12.52 -7.03
N ASN A 488 -13.40 13.27 -6.62
CA ASN A 488 -13.64 13.63 -5.22
C ASN A 488 -13.88 12.41 -4.29
N GLY A 489 -14.29 11.25 -4.82
CA GLY A 489 -14.37 10.01 -4.05
C GLY A 489 -13.01 9.54 -3.54
N ALA A 490 -11.93 9.91 -4.23
CA ALA A 490 -10.56 9.59 -3.87
C ALA A 490 -9.79 10.78 -3.25
N GLN A 491 -10.49 11.80 -2.75
CA GLN A 491 -9.87 13.05 -2.28
C GLN A 491 -8.79 12.82 -1.21
N THR A 492 -8.97 11.84 -0.32
CA THR A 492 -7.96 11.50 0.70
C THR A 492 -6.64 11.04 0.07
N ILE A 493 -6.68 10.29 -1.03
CA ILE A 493 -5.47 9.88 -1.76
C ILE A 493 -4.86 11.10 -2.48
N ILE A 494 -5.70 11.94 -3.09
CA ILE A 494 -5.26 13.16 -3.79
C ILE A 494 -4.51 14.09 -2.82
N ASP A 495 -5.10 14.38 -1.67
CA ASP A 495 -4.54 15.35 -0.72
C ASP A 495 -3.30 14.79 0.00
N GLN A 496 -3.40 13.55 0.51
CA GLN A 496 -2.45 13.06 1.50
C GLN A 496 -1.28 12.27 0.93
N PHE A 497 -1.39 11.81 -0.31
CA PHE A 497 -0.39 11.02 -1.02
C PHE A 497 0.11 11.71 -2.30
N LEU A 498 -0.80 12.06 -3.21
CA LEU A 498 -0.46 12.68 -4.49
C LEU A 498 0.14 14.09 -4.31
N ALA A 499 -0.61 15.00 -3.68
CA ALA A 499 -0.19 16.40 -3.53
C ALA A 499 0.93 16.57 -2.49
N ALA A 500 1.00 15.69 -1.48
CA ALA A 500 1.87 15.89 -0.32
C ALA A 500 2.97 14.82 -0.15
N GLY A 501 2.93 13.70 -0.89
CA GLY A 501 3.81 12.55 -0.64
C GLY A 501 5.30 12.83 -0.85
N GLU A 502 5.66 13.62 -1.87
CA GLU A 502 7.06 14.01 -2.10
C GLU A 502 7.57 14.89 -0.96
N GLN A 503 6.81 15.90 -0.53
CA GLN A 503 7.21 16.81 0.54
C GLN A 503 7.28 16.12 1.91
N LYS A 504 6.30 15.27 2.22
CA LYS A 504 6.21 14.57 3.51
C LYS A 504 7.23 13.45 3.66
N TRP A 505 7.41 12.64 2.62
CA TRP A 505 8.12 11.37 2.72
C TRP A 505 9.28 11.23 1.74
N GLN A 506 9.57 12.26 0.94
CA GLN A 506 10.59 12.24 -0.10
C GLN A 506 10.34 11.09 -1.10
N ARG A 507 9.06 10.86 -1.42
CA ARG A 507 8.60 9.83 -2.36
C ARG A 507 8.04 10.46 -3.61
N GLN A 508 8.79 10.35 -4.69
CA GLN A 508 8.33 10.69 -6.03
C GLN A 508 7.30 9.66 -6.51
N ASN A 509 6.36 10.11 -7.32
CA ASN A 509 5.32 9.28 -7.91
C ASN A 509 4.94 9.83 -9.28
N GLY A 510 4.73 8.95 -10.26
CA GLY A 510 4.46 9.30 -11.65
C GLY A 510 3.05 8.95 -12.10
N VAL A 511 2.11 8.71 -11.19
CA VAL A 511 0.74 8.34 -11.56
C VAL A 511 0.06 9.48 -12.32
N VAL A 512 -0.57 9.15 -13.44
CA VAL A 512 -1.34 10.07 -14.27
C VAL A 512 -2.82 9.90 -13.97
N MET A 513 -3.50 11.02 -13.67
CA MET A 513 -4.94 11.06 -13.52
C MET A 513 -5.59 11.60 -14.79
N LEU A 514 -6.38 10.78 -15.47
CA LEU A 514 -7.23 11.22 -16.58
C LEU A 514 -8.61 11.58 -16.04
N LEU A 515 -8.94 12.86 -16.10
CA LEU A 515 -10.18 13.42 -15.55
C LEU A 515 -10.99 14.07 -16.69
N PRO A 516 -11.94 13.33 -17.30
CA PRO A 516 -12.79 13.90 -18.35
C PRO A 516 -13.49 15.18 -17.88
N HIS A 517 -13.41 16.23 -18.68
CA HIS A 517 -13.87 17.58 -18.34
C HIS A 517 -14.48 18.27 -19.55
N GLY A 518 -15.59 18.98 -19.37
CA GLY A 518 -16.21 19.77 -20.43
C GLY A 518 -17.64 20.20 -20.10
N TYR A 519 -17.96 21.48 -20.28
CA TYR A 519 -19.31 22.01 -20.06
C TYR A 519 -20.20 21.80 -21.29
N GLU A 520 -20.69 20.58 -21.46
CA GLU A 520 -21.48 20.16 -22.63
C GLU A 520 -22.99 20.05 -22.35
N GLY A 521 -23.46 20.58 -21.21
CA GLY A 521 -24.88 20.55 -20.82
C GLY A 521 -25.35 19.23 -20.20
N GLN A 522 -24.44 18.38 -19.73
CA GLN A 522 -24.75 17.07 -19.13
C GLN A 522 -25.05 17.13 -17.61
N GLY A 523 -25.11 18.34 -17.02
CA GLY A 523 -25.42 18.55 -15.62
C GLY A 523 -24.19 18.65 -14.70
N PRO A 524 -24.41 18.90 -13.40
CA PRO A 524 -23.36 19.29 -12.46
C PRO A 524 -22.37 18.18 -12.08
N GLU A 525 -22.71 16.90 -12.27
CA GLU A 525 -21.80 15.76 -12.02
C GLU A 525 -21.13 15.19 -13.28
N HIS A 526 -21.26 15.87 -14.43
CA HIS A 526 -20.70 15.42 -15.71
C HIS A 526 -20.09 16.60 -16.50
N SER A 527 -19.56 17.59 -15.79
CA SER A 527 -19.04 18.82 -16.42
C SER A 527 -17.65 19.20 -15.93
N SER A 528 -17.38 19.04 -14.63
CA SER A 528 -16.22 19.65 -13.98
C SER A 528 -15.34 18.63 -13.26
N ALA A 529 -14.11 18.49 -13.76
CA ALA A 529 -13.03 17.83 -13.03
C ALA A 529 -12.53 18.66 -11.82
N ARG A 530 -13.13 19.82 -11.52
CA ARG A 530 -12.76 20.71 -10.42
C ARG A 530 -11.29 21.13 -10.46
N MET A 531 -10.84 21.53 -11.65
CA MET A 531 -9.45 21.89 -11.91
C MET A 531 -8.92 22.96 -10.95
N GLU A 532 -9.77 23.89 -10.52
CA GLU A 532 -9.47 24.90 -9.51
C GLU A 532 -8.94 24.31 -8.19
N ARG A 533 -9.41 23.11 -7.80
CA ARG A 533 -8.94 22.42 -6.59
C ARG A 533 -7.55 21.86 -6.79
N PHE A 534 -7.27 21.25 -7.93
CA PHE A 534 -5.93 20.78 -8.25
C PHE A 534 -4.93 21.94 -8.31
N LEU A 535 -5.31 23.06 -8.91
CA LEU A 535 -4.50 24.28 -8.95
C LEU A 535 -4.26 24.85 -7.54
N GLN A 536 -5.23 24.77 -6.64
CA GLN A 536 -5.05 25.18 -5.24
C GLN A 536 -4.09 24.27 -4.47
N LEU A 537 -4.04 22.97 -4.80
CA LEU A 537 -3.11 22.01 -4.21
C LEU A 537 -1.69 22.13 -4.77
N CYS A 538 -1.50 22.79 -5.93
CA CYS A 538 -0.20 22.99 -6.53
C CYS A 538 0.68 23.93 -5.68
N ALA A 539 1.79 23.40 -5.18
CA ALA A 539 2.84 24.15 -4.49
C ALA A 539 4.18 23.41 -4.65
N GLU A 540 5.29 24.15 -4.67
CA GLU A 540 6.64 23.55 -4.65
C GLU A 540 6.87 22.47 -5.73
N LEU A 541 6.26 22.64 -6.92
CA LEU A 541 6.35 21.72 -8.07
C LEU A 541 5.82 20.30 -7.82
N ASN A 542 4.92 20.13 -6.84
CA ASN A 542 4.37 18.84 -6.45
C ASN A 542 3.48 18.17 -7.50
N LEU A 543 2.76 18.94 -8.32
CA LEU A 543 1.79 18.45 -9.30
C LEU A 543 1.97 19.16 -10.65
N VAL A 544 1.75 18.42 -11.74
CA VAL A 544 1.66 18.96 -13.09
C VAL A 544 0.21 18.89 -13.55
N VAL A 545 -0.44 20.05 -13.68
CA VAL A 545 -1.81 20.17 -14.18
C VAL A 545 -1.76 20.68 -15.62
N THR A 546 -2.30 19.89 -16.56
CA THR A 546 -2.24 20.17 -18.00
C THR A 546 -3.63 20.41 -18.59
N ASN A 547 -3.69 21.08 -19.76
CA ASN A 547 -4.92 21.36 -20.50
C ASN A 547 -5.91 22.23 -19.70
N ILE A 548 -5.39 23.31 -19.10
CA ILE A 548 -6.13 24.32 -18.33
C ILE A 548 -6.89 25.27 -19.26
#